data_AF-A0A126V3X5-F1
#
_entry.id   AF-A0A126V3X5-F1
#
_cell.length_a   1.000
_cell.length_b   1.000
_cell.length_c   1.000
_cell.angle_alpha   90.00
_cell.angle_beta   90.00
_cell.angle_gamma   90.00
#
_symmetry.space_group_name_H-M   'P 1'
#
loop_
_entity.id
_entity.type
_entity.pdbx_description
1 polymer ?
#
loop_
_entity_poly.entity_id
_entity_poly.type
_entity_poly.pdbx_seq_one_letter_code
_entity_poly.pdbx_strand_id
1 'polypeptide(L)'
;MFDYRQNADLCAVNRFLQDNWEVIGAASFILGGQRAFNRSKNLLEDVCAGTVLTRQLKRELQTLHDLLSLRHVTDPENRKCGYLVDSDLADPVVEGIFLLKYGLHGILTQIDAEHELPPKDHHLAA
;
A
#
# COMPACT_ATOMS: atom_id res chain seq x y z
N MET A 1 20.19 -16.18 -1.76
CA MET A 1 20.20 -14.76 -2.16
C MET A 1 18.77 -14.22 -2.34
N PHE A 2 17.81 -15.02 -2.82
CA PHE A 2 16.39 -14.65 -2.93
C PHE A 2 15.70 -14.37 -1.57
N ASP A 3 16.01 -15.13 -0.51
CA ASP A 3 15.38 -14.94 0.80
C ASP A 3 15.75 -13.61 1.46
N TYR A 4 16.97 -13.11 1.25
CA TYR A 4 17.41 -11.82 1.80
C TYR A 4 16.59 -10.64 1.25
N ARG A 5 16.20 -10.71 -0.03
CA ARG A 5 15.44 -9.63 -0.70
C ARG A 5 13.98 -9.61 -0.29
N GLN A 6 13.33 -10.77 -0.23
CA GLN A 6 11.94 -10.86 0.25
C GLN A 6 11.81 -10.40 1.72
N ASN A 7 12.87 -10.60 2.51
CA ASN A 7 12.97 -10.03 3.85
C ASN A 7 13.11 -8.50 3.81
N ALA A 8 13.93 -7.95 2.91
CA ALA A 8 14.08 -6.49 2.77
C ALA A 8 12.77 -5.80 2.33
N ASP A 9 12.07 -6.36 1.34
CA ASP A 9 10.78 -5.84 0.88
C ASP A 9 9.72 -5.89 1.99
N LEU A 10 9.64 -7.01 2.71
CA LEU A 10 8.73 -7.14 3.85
C LEU A 10 9.08 -6.14 4.96
N CYS A 11 10.36 -5.96 5.27
CA CYS A 11 10.80 -4.96 6.25
C CYS A 11 10.45 -3.53 5.83
N ALA A 12 10.60 -3.18 4.55
CA ALA A 12 10.24 -1.87 4.03
C ALA A 12 8.72 -1.62 4.13
N VAL A 13 7.91 -2.61 3.75
CA VAL A 13 6.45 -2.56 3.90
C VAL A 13 6.05 -2.45 5.36
N ASN A 14 6.60 -3.29 6.24
CA ASN A 14 6.27 -3.31 7.66
C ASN A 14 6.57 -1.95 8.29
N ARG A 15 7.76 -1.41 8.06
CA ARG A 15 8.15 -0.08 8.53
C ARG A 15 7.18 0.99 8.04
N PHE A 16 6.86 0.99 6.75
CA PHE A 16 5.92 1.96 6.20
C PHE A 16 4.54 1.88 6.86
N LEU A 17 3.99 0.68 7.03
CA LEU A 17 2.67 0.50 7.66
C LEU A 17 2.68 0.90 9.14
N GLN A 18 3.75 0.60 9.88
CA GLN A 18 3.88 0.97 11.29
C GLN A 18 4.05 2.48 11.48
N ASP A 19 4.96 3.10 10.73
CA ASP A 19 5.25 4.54 10.79
C ASP A 19 4.02 5.39 10.44
N ASN A 20 3.07 4.82 9.70
CA ASN A 20 1.91 5.52 9.18
C ASN A 20 0.55 4.98 9.68
N TRP A 21 0.54 4.07 10.67
CA TRP A 21 -0.66 3.32 11.04
C TRP A 21 -1.85 4.21 11.42
N GLU A 22 -1.62 5.29 12.18
CA GLU A 22 -2.69 6.19 12.61
C GLU A 22 -3.42 6.81 11.40
N VAL A 23 -2.64 7.30 10.43
CA VAL A 23 -3.17 7.90 9.21
C VAL A 23 -3.81 6.85 8.31
N ILE A 24 -3.22 5.66 8.19
CA ILE A 24 -3.78 4.55 7.41
C ILE A 24 -5.13 4.11 8.00
N GLY A 25 -5.21 3.96 9.32
CA GLY A 25 -6.44 3.61 10.02
C GLY A 25 -7.53 4.66 9.79
N ALA A 26 -7.21 5.93 10.04
CA ALA A 26 -8.14 7.04 9.82
C ALA A 26 -8.61 7.09 8.35
N ALA A 27 -7.68 7.05 7.39
CA ALA A 27 -7.97 7.05 5.97
C ALA A 27 -8.86 5.87 5.56
N SER A 28 -8.52 4.64 5.99
CA SER A 28 -9.31 3.45 5.67
C SER A 28 -10.72 3.53 6.24
N PHE A 29 -10.89 4.08 7.44
CA PHE A 29 -12.21 4.30 8.03
C PHE A 29 -13.01 5.36 7.26
N ILE A 30 -12.40 6.50 6.92
CA ILE A 30 -13.05 7.58 6.17
C ILE A 30 -13.49 7.10 4.78
N LEU A 31 -12.62 6.38 4.07
CA LEU A 31 -12.83 6.00 2.68
C LEU A 31 -13.68 4.74 2.51
N GLY A 32 -13.53 3.75 3.40
CA GLY A 32 -14.16 2.44 3.26
C GLY A 32 -14.93 1.95 4.49
N GLY A 33 -15.01 2.77 5.54
CA GLY A 33 -15.69 2.45 6.79
C GLY A 33 -14.99 1.34 7.60
N GLN A 34 -15.72 0.80 8.58
CA GLN A 34 -15.21 -0.21 9.52
C GLN A 34 -14.62 -1.45 8.82
N ARG A 35 -15.18 -1.86 7.68
CA ARG A 35 -14.69 -3.03 6.94
C ARG A 35 -13.29 -2.79 6.38
N ALA A 36 -13.05 -1.62 5.77
CA ALA A 36 -11.73 -1.26 5.26
C ALA A 36 -10.73 -1.04 6.39
N PHE A 37 -11.13 -0.39 7.49
CA PHE A 37 -10.30 -0.27 8.69
C PHE A 37 -9.82 -1.64 9.20
N ASN A 38 -10.73 -2.59 9.40
CA ASN A 38 -10.38 -3.93 9.88
C ASN A 38 -9.47 -4.65 8.89
N ARG A 39 -9.70 -4.50 7.58
CA ARG A 39 -8.85 -5.10 6.55
C ARG A 39 -7.42 -4.53 6.58
N SER A 40 -7.27 -3.21 6.73
CA SER A 40 -5.94 -2.58 6.89
C SER A 40 -5.25 -3.00 8.18
N LYS A 41 -6.00 -3.15 9.27
CA LYS A 41 -5.47 -3.67 10.53
C LYS A 41 -4.92 -5.09 10.37
N ASN A 42 -5.73 -5.98 9.80
CA ASN A 42 -5.32 -7.37 9.56
C ASN A 42 -4.09 -7.43 8.65
N LEU A 43 -4.02 -6.58 7.62
CA LEU A 43 -2.84 -6.49 6.75
C LEU A 43 -1.57 -6.10 7.55
N LEU A 44 -1.66 -5.12 8.45
CA LEU A 44 -0.54 -4.76 9.31
C LEU A 44 -0.12 -5.94 10.21
N GLU A 45 -1.08 -6.65 10.80
CA GLU A 45 -0.83 -7.82 11.64
C GLU A 45 -0.15 -8.95 10.83
N ASP A 46 -0.64 -9.24 9.62
CA ASP A 46 -0.09 -10.27 8.74
C ASP A 46 1.32 -9.92 8.24
N VAL A 47 1.59 -8.64 7.97
CA VAL A 47 2.94 -8.15 7.61
C VAL A 47 3.90 -8.23 8.80
N CYS A 48 3.43 -7.90 10.01
CA CYS A 48 4.24 -8.01 11.23
C CYS A 48 4.58 -9.47 11.57
N ALA A 49 3.64 -10.39 11.36
CA ALA A 49 3.80 -11.81 11.65
C ALA A 49 4.56 -12.58 10.54
N GLY A 50 4.63 -12.02 9.34
CA GLY A 50 5.25 -12.64 8.19
C GLY A 50 6.79 -12.67 8.26
N THR A 51 7.38 -13.58 7.49
CA THR A 51 8.83 -13.63 7.22
C THR A 51 9.17 -13.38 5.75
N VAL A 52 8.17 -13.44 4.87
CA VAL A 52 8.32 -13.16 3.44
C VAL A 52 7.10 -12.41 2.90
N LEU A 53 7.32 -11.54 1.92
CA LEU A 53 6.24 -10.86 1.23
C LEU A 53 5.51 -11.80 0.27
N THR A 54 4.44 -12.43 0.75
CA THR A 54 3.65 -13.36 -0.05
C THR A 54 2.85 -12.66 -1.15
N ARG A 55 2.44 -13.42 -2.18
CA ARG A 55 1.51 -12.92 -3.21
C ARG A 55 0.20 -12.40 -2.63
N GLN A 56 -0.27 -13.00 -1.54
CA GLN A 56 -1.50 -12.57 -0.87
C GLN A 56 -1.29 -11.21 -0.18
N LEU A 57 -0.20 -11.04 0.58
CA LEU A 57 0.15 -9.76 1.18
C LEU A 57 0.30 -8.65 0.13
N LYS A 58 0.91 -8.95 -1.02
CA LYS A 58 1.02 -8.01 -2.13
C LYS A 58 -0.34 -7.58 -2.69
N ARG A 59 -1.30 -8.50 -2.84
CA ARG A 59 -2.67 -8.19 -3.28
C ARG A 59 -3.42 -7.32 -2.26
N GLU A 60 -3.21 -7.57 -0.98
CA GLU A 60 -3.80 -6.76 0.09
C GLU A 60 -3.21 -5.34 0.11
N LEU A 61 -1.89 -5.19 -0.08
CA LEU A 61 -1.25 -3.89 -0.26
C LEU A 61 -1.78 -3.14 -1.50
N GLN A 62 -1.97 -3.85 -2.62
CA GLN A 62 -2.59 -3.27 -3.81
C GLN A 62 -4.03 -2.82 -3.54
N THR A 63 -4.79 -3.58 -2.77
CA THR A 63 -6.16 -3.20 -2.39
C THR A 63 -6.17 -1.96 -1.49
N LEU A 64 -5.23 -1.85 -0.54
CA LEU A 64 -5.05 -0.65 0.26
C LEU A 64 -4.68 0.55 -0.62
N HIS A 65 -3.75 0.38 -1.56
CA HIS A 65 -3.39 1.42 -2.52
C HIS A 65 -4.59 1.85 -3.39
N ASP A 66 -5.41 0.91 -3.86
CA ASP A 66 -6.60 1.22 -4.65
C ASP A 66 -7.65 2.00 -3.84
N LEU A 67 -7.80 1.69 -2.54
CA LEU A 67 -8.64 2.45 -1.62
C LEU A 67 -8.14 3.89 -1.47
N LEU A 68 -6.85 4.08 -1.19
CA LEU A 68 -6.21 5.39 -1.04
C LEU A 68 -6.18 6.19 -2.35
N SER A 69 -6.15 5.49 -3.49
CA SER A 69 -6.17 6.11 -4.82
C SER A 69 -7.55 6.56 -5.27
N LEU A 70 -8.60 6.27 -4.48
CA LEU A 70 -9.98 6.50 -4.89
C LEU A 70 -10.31 5.82 -6.22
N ARG A 71 -9.63 4.71 -6.56
CA ARG A 71 -9.74 4.07 -7.88
C ARG A 71 -11.16 3.52 -8.16
N HIS A 72 -11.91 3.23 -7.10
CA HIS A 72 -13.30 2.76 -7.16
C HIS A 72 -14.33 3.86 -6.88
N VAL A 73 -13.92 5.14 -6.89
CA VAL A 73 -14.72 6.31 -6.48
C VAL A 73 -15.24 7.13 -7.66
N THR A 74 -15.02 6.68 -8.89
CA THR A 74 -15.64 7.25 -10.10
C THR A 74 -17.13 6.91 -10.24
N ASP A 75 -17.83 6.65 -9.13
CA ASP A 75 -19.28 6.55 -9.10
C ASP A 75 -19.86 7.83 -8.47
N PRO A 76 -20.38 8.78 -9.27
CA PRO A 76 -20.88 10.06 -8.79
C PRO A 76 -22.09 9.93 -7.84
N GLU A 77 -22.72 8.76 -7.72
CA GLU A 77 -23.82 8.54 -6.75
C GLU A 77 -23.35 8.00 -5.39
N ASN A 78 -22.07 7.65 -5.24
CA ASN A 78 -21.54 7.09 -4.01
C ASN A 78 -21.21 8.19 -2.99
N ARG A 79 -22.23 8.64 -2.25
CA ARG A 79 -22.19 9.65 -1.16
C ARG A 79 -21.05 9.53 -0.16
N LYS A 80 -20.36 8.39 -0.07
CA LYS A 80 -19.24 8.16 0.85
C LYS A 80 -17.95 8.87 0.43
N CYS A 81 -17.89 9.41 -0.79
CA CYS A 81 -16.68 10.02 -1.35
C CYS A 81 -16.73 11.54 -1.50
N GLY A 82 -17.80 12.17 -1.01
CA GLY A 82 -17.91 13.63 -0.98
C GLY A 82 -16.81 14.32 -0.15
N TYR A 83 -16.12 13.58 0.73
CA TYR A 83 -15.02 14.12 1.52
C TYR A 83 -13.92 14.68 0.61
N LEU A 84 -13.30 13.88 -0.26
CA LEU A 84 -12.12 14.32 -1.03
C LEU A 84 -12.44 15.19 -2.26
N VAL A 85 -13.67 15.16 -2.78
CA VAL A 85 -14.06 15.96 -3.96
C VAL A 85 -14.23 17.43 -3.62
N ASP A 86 -14.65 17.74 -2.39
CA ASP A 86 -14.91 19.10 -1.90
C ASP A 86 -13.94 19.49 -0.77
N SER A 87 -12.92 18.66 -0.51
CA SER A 87 -11.94 18.92 0.53
C SER A 87 -10.91 19.94 0.09
N ASP A 88 -10.57 20.82 1.03
CA ASP A 88 -9.36 21.63 0.94
C ASP A 88 -8.12 20.73 0.94
N LEU A 89 -7.25 20.90 -0.05
CA LEU A 89 -5.97 20.19 -0.12
C LEU A 89 -5.04 20.52 1.06
N ALA A 90 -5.32 21.61 1.79
CA ALA A 90 -4.63 21.98 3.02
C ALA A 90 -5.19 21.27 4.28
N ASP A 91 -6.25 20.46 4.17
CA ASP A 91 -6.68 19.60 5.26
C ASP A 91 -5.57 18.56 5.56
N PRO A 92 -5.00 18.52 6.78
CA PRO A 92 -3.96 17.57 7.15
C PRO A 92 -4.33 16.10 6.92
N VAL A 93 -5.63 15.77 7.00
CA VAL A 93 -6.13 14.42 6.73
C VAL A 93 -6.01 14.09 5.25
N VAL A 94 -6.34 15.05 4.39
CA VAL A 94 -6.29 14.92 2.93
C VAL A 94 -4.84 14.83 2.47
N GLU A 95 -3.99 15.74 2.96
CA GLU A 95 -2.54 15.70 2.72
C GLU A 95 -1.96 14.34 3.15
N GLY A 96 -2.32 13.85 4.34
CA GLY A 96 -1.93 12.54 4.83
C GLY A 96 -2.31 11.42 3.87
N ILE A 97 -3.55 11.40 3.37
CA ILE A 97 -4.00 10.39 2.39
C ILE A 97 -3.17 10.43 1.10
N PHE A 98 -2.86 11.62 0.58
CA PHE A 98 -2.00 11.75 -0.60
C PHE A 98 -0.59 11.23 -0.34
N LEU A 99 0.03 11.59 0.79
CA LEU A 99 1.34 11.09 1.18
C LEU A 99 1.35 9.57 1.29
N LEU A 100 0.34 8.97 1.92
CA LEU A 100 0.19 7.52 2.00
C LEU A 100 0.08 6.87 0.64
N LYS A 101 -0.74 7.44 -0.24
CA LYS A 101 -0.94 6.94 -1.61
C LYS A 101 0.38 6.91 -2.36
N TYR A 102 1.13 8.02 -2.39
CA TYR A 102 2.39 8.10 -3.13
C TYR A 102 3.49 7.24 -2.50
N GLY A 103 3.58 7.21 -1.17
CA GLY A 103 4.54 6.37 -0.46
C GLY A 103 4.32 4.88 -0.72
N LEU A 104 3.07 4.42 -0.61
CA LEU A 104 2.70 3.03 -0.89
C LEU A 104 2.89 2.67 -2.37
N HIS A 105 2.57 3.60 -3.29
CA HIS A 105 2.82 3.41 -4.71
C HIS A 105 4.30 3.17 -5.00
N GLY A 106 5.18 4.01 -4.44
CA GLY A 106 6.63 3.88 -4.61
C GLY A 106 7.17 2.53 -4.14
N ILE A 107 6.71 2.05 -2.97
CA ILE A 107 7.07 0.73 -2.44
C ILE A 107 6.61 -0.39 -3.39
N LEU A 108 5.36 -0.34 -3.87
CA LEU A 108 4.82 -1.33 -4.81
C LEU A 108 5.58 -1.34 -6.13
N THR A 109 5.88 -0.16 -6.69
CA THR A 109 6.68 -0.04 -7.92
C THR A 109 8.08 -0.60 -7.75
N GLN A 110 8.72 -0.37 -6.60
CA GLN A 110 10.05 -0.92 -6.33
C GLN A 110 10.01 -2.46 -6.26
N ILE A 111 9.01 -3.03 -5.59
CA ILE A 111 8.80 -4.48 -5.52
C ILE A 111 8.53 -5.08 -6.91
N ASP A 112 7.82 -4.36 -7.80
CA ASP A 112 7.51 -4.82 -9.16
C ASP A 112 8.70 -4.70 -10.13
N ALA A 113 9.35 -3.53 -10.20
CA ALA A 113 10.47 -3.27 -11.12
C ALA A 113 11.65 -4.24 -10.90
N GLU A 114 11.83 -4.65 -9.65
CA GLU A 114 12.88 -5.55 -9.22
C GLU A 114 12.60 -7.03 -9.52
N HIS A 115 11.35 -7.37 -9.83
CA HIS A 115 10.89 -8.69 -10.29
C HIS A 115 10.88 -8.86 -11.82
N GLU A 116 10.90 -7.75 -12.58
CA GLU A 116 10.91 -7.76 -14.06
C GLU A 116 12.31 -7.81 -14.68
N LEU A 117 13.38 -7.70 -13.88
CA LEU A 117 14.74 -7.87 -14.39
C LEU A 117 14.91 -9.33 -14.87
N PRO A 118 15.28 -9.56 -16.15
CA PRO A 118 15.61 -10.90 -16.60
C PRO A 118 16.73 -11.45 -15.72
N PRO A 119 16.75 -12.77 -15.43
CA PRO A 119 17.90 -13.37 -14.75
C PRO A 119 19.13 -12.92 -15.53
N LYS A 120 20.07 -12.25 -14.84
CA LYS A 120 21.37 -11.93 -15.42
C LYS A 120 22.04 -13.28 -15.69
N ASP A 121 21.76 -13.82 -16.87
CA ASP A 121 22.58 -14.84 -17.50
C ASP A 121 23.97 -14.24 -17.58
N HIS A 122 24.80 -14.60 -16.61
CA HIS A 122 26.24 -14.49 -16.74
C HIS A 122 26.66 -15.53 -17.77
N HIS A 123 26.23 -15.36 -19.03
CA HIS A 123 26.84 -16.04 -20.15
C HIS A 123 28.18 -15.35 -20.37
N LEU A 124 29.20 -15.91 -19.72
CA LEU A 124 30.57 -15.87 -20.21
C LEU A 124 30.54 -16.28 -21.69
N ALA A 125 30.87 -15.34 -22.56
CA ALA A 125 31.54 -15.60 -23.83
C ALA A 125 32.91 -14.92 -23.68
N ALA A 126 33.93 -15.68 -23.31
CA ALA A 126 34.84 -16.44 -24.18
C ALA A 126 36.07 -15.59 -24.52
#